data_AF-A0A0D3A0N7-F1
#
_entry.id   AF-A0A0D3A0N7-F1
#
_cell.length_a   1.000
_cell.length_b   1.000
_cell.length_c   1.000
_cell.angle_alpha   90.00
_cell.angle_beta   90.00
_cell.angle_gamma   90.00
#
_symmetry.space_group_name_H-M   'P 1'
#
loop_
_entity.id
_entity.type
_entity.pdbx_description
1 polymer ?
#
loop_
_entity_poly.entity_id
_entity_poly.type
_entity_poly.pdbx_seq_one_letter_code
_entity_poly.pdbx_strand_id
1 'polypeptide(L)'
;MYVFRERTTLKRWNVDRVAFMTCVFSDLIAKDYQNFCKGIKKYTMDPLLLQYGKGELPSHGRTRMLWNVDVDQMYVPVWVKCNHWIALCISFVTRN
;
A
#
# COMPACT_ATOMS: atom_id res chain seq x y z
N MET A 1 -13.18 2.66 1.64
CA MET A 1 -13.05 1.45 2.47
C MET A 1 -12.20 1.82 3.68
N TYR A 2 -12.82 2.09 4.84
CA TYR A 2 -12.08 2.24 6.11
C TYR A 2 -11.76 0.83 6.58
N VAL A 3 -10.51 0.38 6.40
CA VAL A 3 -10.11 -0.90 6.98
C VAL A 3 -9.94 -0.66 8.47
N PHE A 4 -10.93 -1.14 9.22
CA PHE A 4 -10.96 -1.12 10.66
C PHE A 4 -9.62 -1.60 11.23
N ARG A 5 -8.89 -0.72 11.93
CA ARG A 5 -7.92 -1.11 12.96
C ARG A 5 -8.62 -1.65 14.21
N GLU A 6 -9.81 -2.25 14.08
CA GLU A 6 -10.44 -2.94 15.19
C GLU A 6 -9.72 -4.26 15.38
N ARG A 7 -8.76 -4.24 16.31
CA ARG A 7 -8.39 -5.35 17.20
C ARG A 7 -8.80 -6.71 16.65
N THR A 8 -8.10 -7.19 15.63
CA THR A 8 -8.23 -8.59 15.26
C THR A 8 -7.77 -9.39 16.47
N THR A 9 -8.68 -10.16 17.07
CA THR A 9 -8.43 -11.02 18.24
C THR A 9 -7.36 -12.08 17.99
N LEU A 10 -6.94 -12.23 16.73
CA LEU A 10 -5.78 -13.00 16.30
C LEU A 10 -4.50 -12.16 16.49
N LYS A 11 -3.90 -12.21 17.70
CA LYS A 11 -2.56 -11.66 18.03
C LYS A 11 -1.38 -12.25 17.21
N ARG A 12 -1.63 -12.71 15.99
CA ARG A 12 -0.65 -13.40 15.13
C ARG A 12 0.39 -12.43 14.53
N TRP A 13 0.23 -11.11 14.68
CA TRP A 13 0.94 -10.07 13.91
C TRP A 13 1.26 -8.88 14.81
N ASN A 14 2.43 -8.26 14.62
CA ASN A 14 2.74 -6.99 15.27
C ASN A 14 1.93 -5.88 14.56
N VAL A 15 0.84 -5.45 15.21
CA VAL A 15 -0.11 -4.47 14.67
C VAL A 15 0.58 -3.15 14.28
N ASP A 16 1.68 -2.81 14.94
CA ASP A 16 2.43 -1.59 14.69
C ASP A 16 3.23 -1.62 13.38
N ARG A 17 3.47 -2.80 12.81
CA ARG A 17 4.23 -3.01 11.56
C ARG A 17 3.36 -3.38 10.36
N VAL A 18 2.03 -3.26 10.48
CA VAL A 18 1.07 -3.55 9.41
C VAL A 18 0.39 -2.26 8.93
N ALA A 19 0.37 -2.06 7.60
CA ALA A 19 -0.33 -0.95 6.96
C ALA A 19 -1.54 -1.43 6.17
N PHE A 20 -2.56 -0.57 6.11
CA PHE A 20 -3.73 -0.74 5.27
C PHE A 20 -3.80 0.43 4.29
N MET A 21 -4.02 0.12 3.02
CA MET A 21 -4.03 1.10 1.95
C MET A 21 -5.43 1.30 1.37
N THR A 22 -5.59 2.39 0.62
CA THR A 22 -6.84 2.73 -0.05
C THR A 22 -6.90 2.11 -1.45
N CYS A 23 -8.10 1.99 -2.02
CA CYS A 23 -8.27 1.65 -3.44
C CYS A 23 -7.72 2.74 -4.37
N VAL A 24 -7.65 3.98 -3.92
CA VAL A 24 -7.01 5.06 -4.69
C VAL A 24 -5.53 4.76 -4.91
N PHE A 25 -4.85 4.24 -3.89
CA PHE A 25 -3.47 3.80 -4.04
C PHE A 25 -3.33 2.65 -5.06
N SER A 26 -4.21 1.64 -5.03
CA SER A 26 -4.14 0.54 -5.99
C SER A 26 -4.25 1.01 -7.44
N ASP A 27 -5.12 1.99 -7.69
CA ASP A 27 -5.30 2.54 -9.03
C ASP A 27 -4.09 3.38 -9.46
N LEU A 28 -3.50 4.15 -8.53
CA LEU A 28 -2.29 4.92 -8.80
C LEU A 28 -1.10 4.03 -9.13
N ILE A 29 -0.84 3.00 -8.32
CA ILE A 29 0.32 2.13 -8.55
C ILE A 29 0.15 1.28 -9.81
N ALA A 30 -1.09 0.87 -10.15
CA ALA A 30 -1.35 0.15 -11.39
C ALA A 30 -1.06 1.02 -12.63
N LYS A 31 -1.44 2.30 -12.60
CA LYS A 31 -1.13 3.26 -13.67
C LYS A 31 0.36 3.56 -13.75
N ASP A 32 0.99 3.78 -12.60
CA ASP A 32 2.42 4.10 -12.52
C ASP A 32 3.29 2.92 -12.95
N TYR A 33 2.87 1.69 -12.68
CA TYR A 33 3.53 0.47 -13.17
C TYR A 33 3.58 0.41 -14.70
N GLN A 34 2.54 0.89 -15.41
CA GLN A 34 2.59 0.98 -16.87
C GLN A 34 3.68 1.96 -17.34
N ASN A 35 3.96 3.02 -16.58
CA ASN A 35 5.06 3.93 -16.87
C ASN A 35 6.42 3.30 -16.54
N PHE A 36 6.51 2.56 -15.44
CA PHE A 36 7.70 1.77 -15.10
C PHE A 36 8.07 0.78 -16.22
N CYS A 37 7.08 0.09 -16.79
CA CYS A 37 7.27 -0.84 -17.90
C CYS A 37 7.84 -0.20 -19.18
N LYS A 38 7.74 1.13 -19.34
CA LYS A 38 8.34 1.85 -20.49
C LYS A 38 9.86 2.02 -20.36
N GLY A 39 10.44 1.73 -19.20
CA GLY A 39 11.87 1.64 -19.00
C GLY A 39 12.36 2.31 -17.71
N ILE A 40 13.12 1.56 -16.91
CA ILE A 40 13.58 1.98 -15.58
C ILE A 40 14.47 3.24 -15.60
N LYS A 41 15.26 3.46 -16.67
CA LYS A 41 16.20 4.59 -16.76
C LYS A 41 15.51 5.96 -16.88
N LYS A 42 14.25 5.98 -17.33
CA LYS A 42 13.46 7.20 -17.50
C LYS A 42 12.28 7.27 -16.53
N TYR A 43 12.17 6.28 -15.66
CA TYR A 43 11.07 6.19 -14.73
C TYR A 43 11.34 7.06 -13.50
N THR A 44 10.38 7.94 -13.24
CA THR A 44 10.29 8.71 -12.00
C THR A 44 8.96 8.37 -11.37
N MET A 45 8.99 7.91 -10.11
CA MET A 45 7.78 7.56 -9.37
C MET A 45 6.89 8.79 -9.17
N ASP A 46 5.58 8.61 -9.30
CA ASP A 46 4.59 9.65 -9.03
C ASP A 46 4.77 10.25 -7.61
N PRO A 47 4.85 11.59 -7.46
CA PRO A 47 4.97 12.24 -6.16
C PRO A 47 3.89 11.85 -5.13
N LEU A 48 2.67 11.52 -5.59
CA LEU A 48 1.60 11.03 -4.71
C LEU A 48 1.94 9.64 -4.14
N LEU A 49 2.53 8.75 -4.94
CA LEU A 49 2.99 7.44 -4.46
C LEU A 49 4.11 7.59 -3.44
N LEU A 50 4.99 8.58 -3.59
CA LEU A 50 6.00 8.91 -2.58
C LEU A 50 5.37 9.37 -1.25
N GLN A 51 4.29 10.15 -1.28
CA GLN A 51 3.57 10.56 -0.06
C GLN A 51 2.89 9.37 0.63
N TYR A 52 2.35 8.41 -0.14
CA TYR A 52 1.85 7.15 0.39
C TYR A 52 2.98 6.34 1.04
N GLY A 53 4.15 6.26 0.39
CA GLY A 53 5.35 5.59 0.91
C GLY A 53 5.86 6.15 2.24
N LYS A 54 5.68 7.45 2.45
CA LYS A 54 6.01 8.17 3.70
C LYS A 54 4.91 8.10 4.77
N GLY A 55 3.76 7.51 4.46
CA GLY A 55 2.60 7.51 5.37
C GLY A 55 1.98 8.90 5.58
N GLU A 56 2.20 9.83 4.65
CA GLU A 56 1.57 11.17 4.63
C GLU A 56 0.17 11.16 3.97
N LEU A 57 -0.09 10.13 3.16
CA LEU A 57 -1.40 9.85 2.60
C LEU A 57 -1.90 8.46 3.06
N PRO A 58 -3.23 8.29 3.21
CA PRO A 58 -4.27 9.32 3.08
C PRO A 58 -4.28 10.30 4.27
N SER A 59 -4.76 11.53 4.06
CA SER A 59 -4.75 12.60 5.08
C SER A 59 -5.44 12.22 6.40
N HIS A 60 -6.56 11.50 6.32
CA HIS A 60 -7.34 11.05 7.46
C HIS A 60 -6.74 9.84 8.20
N GLY A 61 -5.66 9.25 7.69
CA GLY A 61 -5.02 8.05 8.23
C GLY A 61 -3.51 8.15 8.27
N ARG A 62 -2.97 9.37 8.41
CA ARG A 62 -1.53 9.64 8.44
C ARG A 62 -0.85 8.89 9.58
N THR A 63 0.11 8.04 9.22
CA THR A 63 0.93 7.29 10.19
C THR A 63 2.35 7.83 10.27
N ARG A 64 2.84 8.51 9.22
CA ARG A 64 4.26 8.89 9.05
C ARG A 64 5.22 7.70 9.10
N MET A 65 4.70 6.49 8.89
CA MET A 65 5.47 5.25 8.88
C MET A 65 5.97 4.99 7.45
N LEU A 66 7.27 4.74 7.33
CA LEU A 66 7.92 4.45 6.06
C LEU A 66 7.76 2.97 5.69
N TRP A 67 7.44 2.71 4.42
CA TRP A 67 7.35 1.35 3.92
C TRP A 67 8.70 0.66 3.94
N ASN A 68 8.71 -0.65 4.26
CA ASN A 68 9.93 -1.46 4.35
C ASN A 68 10.94 -0.99 5.42
N VAL A 69 10.57 -0.03 6.27
CA VAL A 69 11.35 0.41 7.44
C VAL A 69 10.51 0.19 8.69
N ASP A 70 9.37 0.86 8.76
CA ASP A 70 8.43 0.79 9.87
C ASP A 70 7.30 -0.22 9.60
N VAL A 71 7.01 -0.47 8.32
CA VAL A 71 5.94 -1.36 7.85
C VAL A 71 6.53 -2.57 7.15
N ASP A 72 6.18 -3.76 7.64
CA ASP A 72 6.60 -5.06 7.10
C ASP A 72 5.58 -5.67 6.15
N GLN A 73 4.31 -5.38 6.37
CA GLN A 73 3.20 -5.97 5.63
C GLN A 73 2.15 -4.93 5.31
N MET A 74 1.64 -5.00 4.09
CA MET A 74 0.71 -4.02 3.54
C MET A 74 -0.49 -4.71 2.92
N TYR A 75 -1.67 -4.31 3.35
CA TYR A 75 -2.94 -4.76 2.80
C TYR A 75 -3.52 -3.72 1.86
N VAL A 76 -3.87 -4.14 0.65
CA VAL A 76 -4.36 -3.24 -0.40
C VAL A 76 -5.64 -3.82 -1.01
N PRO A 77 -6.77 -3.12 -0.93
CA PRO A 77 -7.95 -3.49 -1.69
C PRO A 77 -7.75 -3.15 -3.17
N VAL A 78 -8.10 -4.07 -4.06
CA VAL A 78 -7.99 -3.88 -5.52
C VAL A 78 -9.34 -4.16 -6.17
N TRP A 79 -9.74 -3.27 -7.07
CA TRP A 79 -10.95 -3.42 -7.87
C TRP A 79 -10.62 -4.12 -9.19
N VAL A 80 -11.06 -5.36 -9.35
CA VAL A 80 -10.67 -6.18 -10.50
C VAL A 80 -11.77 -6.17 -11.55
N LYS A 81 -11.39 -5.80 -12.78
CA LYS A 81 -12.26 -5.84 -13.99
C LYS A 81 -13.61 -5.15 -13.80
N CYS A 82 -13.66 -4.11 -12.97
CA CYS A 82 -14.87 -3.41 -12.63
C CYS A 82 -16.02 -4.30 -12.09
N ASN A 83 -15.69 -5.43 -11.46
CA ASN A 83 -16.69 -6.43 -11.08
C ASN A 83 -16.62 -6.83 -9.60
N HIS A 84 -15.42 -7.16 -9.09
CA HIS A 84 -15.28 -7.62 -7.70
C HIS A 84 -14.03 -7.07 -7.02
N TRP A 85 -14.09 -7.01 -5.70
CA TRP A 85 -13.00 -6.59 -4.83
C TRP A 85 -12.16 -7.78 -4.40
N ILE A 86 -10.84 -7.63 -4.45
CA ILE A 86 -9.89 -8.53 -3.80
C ILE A 86 -9.05 -7.75 -2.79
N ALA A 87 -8.48 -8.45 -1.81
CA ALA A 87 -7.49 -7.89 -0.90
C ALA A 87 -6.13 -8.53 -1.19
N LEU A 88 -5.13 -7.71 -1.49
CA LEU A 88 -3.74 -8.13 -1.64
C LEU A 88 -3.01 -7.94 -0.30
N CYS A 89 -2.20 -8.92 0.08
CA CYS A 89 -1.27 -8.82 1.20
C CYS A 89 0.15 -8.86 0.62
N ILE A 90 0.90 -7.77 0.81
CA ILE A 90 2.27 -7.62 0.32
C ILE A 90 3.19 -7.66 1.55
N SER A 91 4.12 -8.61 1.58
CA SER A 91 5.16 -8.66 2.62
C SER A 91 6.48 -8.12 2.07
N PHE A 92 7.08 -7.19 2.80
CA PHE A 92 8.39 -6.64 2.48
C PHE A 92 9.54 -7.44 3.12
N VAL A 93 9.27 -8.17 4.21
CA VAL A 93 10.26 -8.99 4.94
C VAL A 93 10.90 -10.07 4.06
N THR A 94 10.14 -10.59 3.09
CA THR A 94 10.61 -11.67 2.19
C THR A 94 11.24 -11.15 0.90
N ARG A 95 11.49 -9.84 0.79
CA ARG A 95 12.04 -9.21 -0.41
C ARG A 95 13.57 -9.32 -0.40
N ASN A 96 14.08 -10.48 -0.82
CA ASN A 96 15.50 -10.71 -1.10
C ASN A 96 15.94 -10.08 -2.43
#